data_AF-A0A6A8LQT2-F1
#
_entry.id   AF-A0A6A8LQT2-F1
#
_cell.length_a   1.000
_cell.length_b   1.000
_cell.length_c   1.000
_cell.angle_alpha   90.00
_cell.angle_beta   90.00
_cell.angle_gamma   90.00
#
_symmetry.space_group_name_H-M   'P 1'
#
loop_
_entity.id
_entity.type
_entity.pdbx_description
1 polymer ?
#
loop_
_entity_poly.entity_id
_entity_poly.type
_entity_poly.pdbx_seq_one_letter_code
_entity_poly.pdbx_strand_id
1 'polypeptide(L)'
;HPERALKGVKHVVHTLRTGETDLVSMPVPFINKVNEKHVMHYYKAMHDEDGRYRGINEWVVDIWPVVESYLKMTGQKLVADENAKVDATSGASEKKEEPVATPETDATSGASESETKVEEVKVAEPEVDATSGASES
;
A
#
# COMPACT_ATOMS: atom_id res chain seq x y z
N HIS A 1 0.91 -19.78 0.95
CA HIS A 1 -0.53 -19.67 0.61
C HIS A 1 -1.03 -20.90 -0.13
N PRO A 2 -2.27 -21.36 0.13
CA PRO A 2 -2.89 -22.49 -0.59
C PRO A 2 -3.09 -22.17 -2.08
N GLU A 3 -3.11 -23.18 -2.95
CA GLU A 3 -3.12 -22.98 -4.42
C GLU A 3 -4.27 -22.10 -4.94
N ARG A 4 -5.47 -22.22 -4.37
CA ARG A 4 -6.62 -21.38 -4.74
C ARG A 4 -6.41 -19.88 -4.50
N ALA A 5 -5.48 -19.50 -3.62
CA ALA A 5 -5.16 -18.12 -3.32
C ALA A 5 -4.31 -17.47 -4.43
N LEU A 6 -3.66 -18.26 -5.29
CA LEU A 6 -2.69 -17.76 -6.28
C LEU A 6 -3.29 -16.75 -7.28
N LYS A 7 -4.56 -16.90 -7.66
CA LYS A 7 -5.24 -15.93 -8.56
C LYS A 7 -5.49 -14.59 -7.87
N GLY A 8 -5.94 -14.61 -6.62
CA GLY A 8 -6.15 -13.40 -5.81
C GLY A 8 -4.82 -12.66 -5.54
N VAL A 9 -3.76 -13.40 -5.22
CA VAL A 9 -2.43 -12.85 -4.95
C VAL A 9 -1.89 -12.05 -6.15
N LYS A 10 -2.09 -12.50 -7.39
CA LYS A 10 -1.67 -11.74 -8.58
C LYS A 10 -2.35 -10.37 -8.67
N HIS A 11 -3.63 -10.31 -8.34
CA HIS A 11 -4.39 -9.06 -8.32
C HIS A 11 -3.87 -8.13 -7.22
N VAL A 12 -3.70 -8.63 -5.99
CA VAL A 12 -3.13 -7.87 -4.88
C VAL A 12 -1.77 -7.26 -5.23
N VAL A 13 -0.86 -8.07 -5.80
CA VAL A 13 0.46 -7.59 -6.21
C VAL A 13 0.36 -6.53 -7.29
N HIS A 14 -0.54 -6.69 -8.27
CA HIS A 14 -0.74 -5.70 -9.32
C HIS A 14 -1.21 -4.37 -8.73
N THR A 15 -2.32 -4.37 -7.98
CA THR A 15 -2.93 -3.16 -7.39
C THR A 15 -1.95 -2.40 -6.49
N LEU A 16 -1.15 -3.11 -5.69
CA LEU A 16 -0.13 -2.49 -4.82
C LEU A 16 1.06 -1.95 -5.62
N ARG A 17 1.49 -2.65 -6.67
CA ARG A 17 2.62 -2.23 -7.50
C ARG A 17 2.29 -1.05 -8.41
N THR A 18 1.05 -0.97 -8.91
CA THR A 18 0.59 0.15 -9.75
C THR A 18 0.25 1.39 -8.94
N GLY A 19 0.24 1.30 -7.60
CA GLY A 19 -0.12 2.40 -6.72
C GLY A 19 -1.61 2.75 -6.76
N GLU A 20 -2.48 1.83 -7.21
CA GLU A 20 -3.93 2.03 -7.17
C GLU A 20 -4.44 2.11 -5.73
N THR A 21 -3.81 1.37 -4.81
CA THR A 21 -3.93 1.52 -3.36
C THR A 21 -2.62 1.14 -2.69
N ASP A 22 -2.38 1.68 -1.49
CA ASP A 22 -1.25 1.31 -0.64
C ASP A 22 -1.56 0.13 0.30
N LEU A 23 -2.82 -0.24 0.45
CA LEU A 23 -3.27 -1.28 1.37
C LEU A 23 -4.39 -2.10 0.74
N VAL A 24 -4.20 -3.42 0.71
CA VAL A 24 -5.26 -4.38 0.43
C VAL A 24 -5.58 -5.15 1.70
N SER A 25 -6.86 -5.24 2.04
CA SER A 25 -7.35 -5.96 3.22
C SER A 25 -8.33 -7.05 2.78
N MET A 26 -8.13 -8.29 3.22
CA MET A 26 -8.96 -9.42 2.79
C MET A 26 -9.27 -10.37 3.95
N PRO A 27 -10.55 -10.70 4.20
CA PRO A 27 -10.88 -11.74 5.16
C PRO A 27 -10.41 -13.11 4.67
N VAL A 28 -9.89 -13.94 5.59
CA VAL A 28 -9.54 -15.32 5.26
C VAL A 28 -10.82 -16.12 5.02
N PRO A 29 -11.00 -16.70 3.83
CA PRO A 29 -12.21 -17.45 3.54
C PRO A 29 -12.22 -18.77 4.34
N PHE A 30 -13.42 -19.23 4.70
CA PHE A 30 -13.69 -20.53 5.36
C PHE A 30 -13.19 -20.72 6.79
N ILE A 31 -12.29 -19.88 7.32
CA ILE A 31 -11.83 -19.97 8.72
C ILE A 31 -12.57 -19.00 9.65
N ASN A 32 -13.16 -17.93 9.10
CA ASN A 32 -13.85 -16.91 9.88
C ASN A 32 -15.22 -17.41 10.35
N LYS A 33 -15.54 -17.11 11.61
CA LYS A 33 -16.77 -17.51 12.28
C LYS A 33 -17.32 -16.35 13.09
N VAL A 34 -18.62 -16.11 12.94
CA VAL A 34 -19.32 -15.03 13.63
C VAL A 34 -19.14 -15.18 15.14
N ASN A 35 -18.72 -14.10 15.80
CA ASN A 35 -18.49 -14.02 17.24
C ASN A 35 -17.49 -15.02 17.84
N GLU A 36 -16.61 -15.60 17.04
CA GLU A 36 -15.59 -16.54 17.52
C GLU A 36 -14.21 -16.23 16.93
N LYS A 37 -14.15 -15.87 15.65
CA LYS A 37 -12.89 -15.74 14.92
C LYS A 37 -13.02 -14.86 13.68
N HIS A 38 -12.15 -13.87 13.53
CA HIS A 38 -12.15 -13.01 12.36
C HIS A 38 -10.71 -12.69 11.92
N VAL A 39 -10.17 -13.58 11.09
CA VAL A 39 -8.82 -13.47 10.53
C VAL A 39 -8.84 -12.65 9.25
N MET A 40 -7.94 -11.68 9.18
CA MET A 40 -7.71 -10.81 8.04
C MET A 40 -6.26 -10.94 7.54
N HIS A 41 -6.09 -10.94 6.22
CA HIS A 41 -4.81 -10.62 5.58
C HIS A 41 -4.77 -9.12 5.29
N TYR A 42 -3.63 -8.52 5.55
CA TYR A 42 -3.32 -7.16 5.15
C TYR A 42 -2.03 -7.17 4.34
N TYR A 43 -2.06 -6.51 3.20
CA TYR A 43 -0.93 -6.37 2.30
C TYR A 43 -0.67 -4.88 2.08
N LYS A 44 0.47 -4.39 2.54
CA LYS A 44 0.86 -2.98 2.38
C LYS A 44 2.03 -2.85 1.43
N ALA A 45 1.90 -1.97 0.45
CA ALA A 45 3.01 -1.61 -0.43
C ALA A 45 4.14 -0.97 0.38
N MET A 46 5.37 -1.41 0.14
CA MET A 46 6.57 -0.78 0.67
C MET A 46 7.21 0.05 -0.44
N HIS A 47 7.55 1.30 -0.13
CA HIS A 47 8.23 2.22 -1.04
C HIS A 47 9.53 2.69 -0.40
N ASP A 48 10.54 3.00 -1.21
CA ASP A 48 11.76 3.67 -0.74
C ASP A 48 11.59 5.19 -0.66
N GLU A 49 12.65 5.90 -0.29
CA GLU A 49 12.67 7.36 -0.16
C GLU A 49 12.33 8.09 -1.47
N ASP A 50 12.63 7.46 -2.61
CA ASP A 50 12.30 7.97 -3.95
C ASP A 50 10.87 7.58 -4.39
N GLY A 51 10.09 6.95 -3.51
CA GLY A 51 8.74 6.48 -3.80
C GLY A 51 8.68 5.26 -4.70
N ARG A 52 9.79 4.56 -4.95
CA ARG A 52 9.81 3.38 -5.82
C ARG A 52 9.32 2.16 -5.06
N TYR A 53 8.45 1.37 -5.69
CA TYR A 53 7.91 0.15 -5.10
C TYR A 53 9.02 -0.88 -4.80
N ARG A 54 9.13 -1.30 -3.54
CA ARG A 54 10.16 -2.22 -3.02
C ARG A 54 9.62 -3.58 -2.61
N GLY A 55 8.30 -3.73 -2.50
CA GLY A 55 7.68 -5.00 -2.17
C GLY A 55 6.39 -4.84 -1.38
N ILE A 56 6.01 -5.92 -0.68
CA ILE A 56 4.78 -6.00 0.10
C ILE A 56 5.16 -6.44 1.51
N ASN A 57 4.66 -5.73 2.51
CA ASN A 57 4.58 -6.24 3.88
C ASN A 57 3.23 -6.93 4.07
N GLU A 58 3.23 -8.20 4.50
CA GLU A 58 2.02 -8.96 4.80
C GLU A 58 1.91 -9.22 6.31
N TRP A 59 0.73 -8.99 6.88
CA TRP A 59 0.40 -9.50 8.20
C TRP A 59 -0.97 -10.16 8.23
N VAL A 60 -1.06 -11.21 9.05
CA VAL A 60 -2.27 -12.00 9.25
C VAL A 60 -2.64 -11.90 10.73
N VAL A 61 -3.84 -11.41 11.01
CA VAL A 61 -4.28 -11.14 12.38
C VAL A 61 -5.71 -11.61 12.59
N ASP A 62 -5.96 -12.27 13.73
CA ASP A 62 -7.30 -12.49 14.25
C ASP A 62 -7.73 -11.25 15.04
N ILE A 63 -8.73 -10.55 14.54
CA ILE A 63 -9.21 -9.29 15.12
C ILE A 63 -10.21 -9.54 16.24
N TRP A 64 -10.80 -10.75 16.31
CA TRP A 64 -11.84 -11.06 17.28
C TRP A 64 -11.42 -10.82 18.75
N PRO A 65 -10.21 -11.19 19.21
CA PRO A 65 -9.80 -10.93 20.58
C PRO A 65 -9.80 -9.44 20.96
N VAL A 66 -9.47 -8.55 20.01
CA VAL A 66 -9.48 -7.10 20.23
C VAL A 66 -10.91 -6.60 20.36
N VAL A 67 -11.80 -7.03 19.46
CA VAL A 67 -13.23 -6.69 19.50
C VAL A 67 -13.87 -7.20 20.79
N GLU A 68 -13.62 -8.46 21.14
CA GLU A 68 -14.16 -9.09 22.34
C GLU A 68 -13.69 -8.36 23.62
N SER A 69 -12.41 -8.01 23.69
CA SER A 69 -11.85 -7.22 24.81
C SER A 69 -12.53 -5.86 24.93
N TYR A 70 -12.74 -5.15 23.81
CA TYR A 70 -13.41 -3.85 23.80
C TYR A 70 -14.88 -3.94 24.24
N LEU A 71 -15.61 -4.95 23.78
CA LEU A 71 -17.01 -5.19 24.20
C LEU A 71 -17.10 -5.50 25.69
N LYS A 72 -16.20 -6.34 26.22
CA LYS A 72 -16.10 -6.64 27.66
C LYS A 72 -15.81 -5.39 28.48
N MET A 73 -14.86 -4.56 28.04
CA MET A 73 -14.47 -3.32 28.72
C MET A 73 -15.61 -2.30 28.78
N THR A 74 -16.42 -2.22 27.73
CA THR A 74 -17.44 -1.17 27.58
C THR A 74 -18.85 -1.63 27.97
N GLY A 75 -19.09 -2.93 28.12
CA GLY A 75 -20.42 -3.51 28.32
C GLY A 75 -21.33 -3.43 27.09
N GLN A 76 -20.78 -3.08 25.92
CA GLN A 76 -21.53 -3.01 24.67
C GLN A 76 -21.74 -4.41 24.07
N LYS A 77 -22.70 -4.52 23.14
CA LYS A 77 -22.97 -5.76 22.38
C LYS A 77 -23.07 -5.46 20.87
N LEU A 78 -22.66 -6.44 20.07
CA LEU A 78 -22.91 -6.42 18.63
C LEU A 78 -24.35 -6.84 18.36
N VAL A 79 -25.04 -6.12 17.47
CA VAL A 79 -26.38 -6.45 16.97
C VAL A 79 -26.27 -6.57 15.46
N ALA A 80 -26.88 -7.62 14.89
CA ALA A 80 -26.90 -7.80 13.44
C ALA A 80 -27.69 -6.66 12.79
N ASP A 81 -27.15 -6.11 11.71
CA ASP A 81 -27.90 -5.18 10.85
C ASP A 81 -28.74 -6.01 9.86
N GLU A 82 -30.06 -5.92 10.00
CA GLU A 82 -31.02 -6.65 9.15
C GLU A 82 -30.98 -6.21 7.68
N ASN A 83 -30.44 -5.02 7.40
CA ASN A 83 -30.34 -4.47 6.05
C ASN A 83 -28.94 -4.68 5.43
N ALA A 84 -28.00 -5.26 6.17
CA ALA A 84 -26.64 -5.45 5.68
C ALA A 84 -26.62 -6.49 4.56
N LYS A 85 -26.29 -6.03 3.36
CA LYS A 85 -25.85 -6.92 2.28
C LYS A 85 -24.38 -7.25 2.53
N VAL A 86 -24.08 -8.54 2.72
CA VAL A 86 -22.69 -9.00 2.87
C VAL A 86 -21.98 -8.79 1.53
N ASP A 87 -21.13 -7.76 1.48
CA ASP A 87 -20.20 -7.57 0.37
C ASP A 87 -18.98 -8.48 0.59
N ALA A 88 -18.97 -9.60 -0.10
CA ALA A 88 -17.86 -10.56 -0.07
C ALA A 88 -16.66 -10.14 -0.94
N THR A 89 -16.65 -8.93 -1.51
CA THR A 89 -15.73 -8.52 -2.59
C THR A 89 -14.97 -7.20 -2.38
N SER A 90 -15.24 -6.41 -1.33
CA SER A 90 -14.65 -5.06 -1.11
C SER A 90 -13.12 -4.97 -0.83
N GLY A 91 -12.35 -6.04 -1.01
CA GLY A 91 -10.90 -6.01 -0.83
C GLY A 91 -10.13 -5.23 -1.91
N ALA A 92 -10.73 -5.04 -3.08
CA ALA A 92 -10.20 -4.22 -4.16
C ALA A 92 -11.05 -2.95 -4.23
N SER A 93 -10.46 -1.78 -3.94
CA SER A 93 -11.19 -0.51 -3.94
C SER A 93 -11.95 -0.31 -5.25
N GLU A 94 -13.27 -0.21 -5.21
CA GLU A 94 -14.03 0.38 -6.31
C GLU A 94 -13.69 1.87 -6.36
N LYS A 95 -12.94 2.27 -7.38
CA LYS A 95 -12.74 3.67 -7.71
C LYS A 95 -14.11 4.24 -8.12
N LYS A 96 -14.70 5.08 -7.27
CA LYS A 96 -15.85 5.91 -7.65
C LYS A 96 -15.34 6.89 -8.71
N GLU A 97 -15.72 6.67 -9.97
CA GLU A 97 -15.50 7.63 -11.05
C GLU A 97 -16.38 8.85 -10.80
N GLU A 98 -15.80 9.88 -10.17
CA GLU A 98 -16.27 11.25 -10.32
C GLU A 98 -16.02 11.66 -11.79
N PRO A 99 -16.98 12.29 -12.49
CA PRO A 99 -16.81 12.64 -13.90
C PRO A 99 -15.71 13.70 -14.00
N VAL A 100 -14.55 13.30 -14.52
CA VAL A 100 -13.47 14.22 -14.89
C VAL A 100 -13.98 15.07 -16.04
N ALA A 101 -14.18 16.36 -15.77
CA ALA A 101 -14.38 17.36 -16.80
C ALA A 101 -13.19 17.27 -17.78
N THR A 102 -13.51 17.09 -19.05
CA THR A 102 -12.57 17.07 -20.18
C THR A 102 -11.70 18.33 -20.19
N PRO A 103 -10.36 18.24 -20.09
CA PRO A 103 -9.52 19.31 -20.60
C PRO A 103 -9.45 19.16 -22.12
N GLU A 104 -9.96 20.17 -22.84
CA GLU A 104 -9.81 20.26 -24.28
C GLU A 104 -8.34 20.28 -24.68
N THR A 105 -8.01 19.47 -25.67
CA THR A 105 -6.73 19.44 -26.37
C THR A 105 -6.58 20.72 -27.20
N ASP A 106 -5.72 21.65 -26.79
CA ASP A 106 -5.16 22.62 -27.73
C ASP A 106 -3.79 22.11 -28.19
N ALA A 107 -3.82 21.51 -29.39
CA ALA A 107 -2.63 21.17 -30.14
C ALA A 107 -2.32 22.33 -31.08
N THR A 108 -1.46 23.27 -30.67
CA THR A 108 -0.72 24.08 -31.65
C THR A 108 0.69 24.43 -31.15
N SER A 109 1.66 24.13 -32.02
CA SER A 109 2.82 24.97 -32.34
C SER A 109 4.04 25.02 -31.40
N GLY A 110 5.20 24.61 -31.96
CA GLY A 110 6.47 25.24 -31.59
C GLY A 110 7.68 24.33 -31.54
N ALA A 111 8.20 23.93 -32.70
CA ALA A 111 9.57 23.42 -32.81
C ALA A 111 10.58 24.53 -32.42
N SER A 112 11.56 24.20 -31.58
CA SER A 112 12.88 24.81 -31.65
C SER A 112 13.93 23.89 -31.07
N GLU A 113 14.77 23.42 -31.99
CA GLU A 113 16.12 22.94 -31.73
C GLU A 113 16.94 24.05 -31.08
N SER A 114 17.75 23.70 -30.09
CA SER A 114 19.06 24.33 -29.90
C SER A 114 19.93 23.38 -29.10
N GLU A 115 20.84 22.74 -29.83
CA GLU A 115 22.08 22.22 -29.29
C GLU A 115 22.81 23.36 -28.56
N THR A 116 23.20 23.14 -27.31
CA THR A 116 24.28 23.92 -26.70
C THR A 116 25.13 23.00 -25.85
N LYS A 117 26.22 22.59 -26.49
CA LYS A 117 27.54 22.22 -25.97
C LYS A 117 27.80 22.70 -24.53
N VAL A 118 28.09 21.78 -23.62
CA VAL A 118 28.80 22.08 -22.36
C VAL A 118 30.12 21.32 -22.38
N GLU A 119 31.20 22.06 -22.63
CA GLU A 119 32.59 21.64 -22.43
C GLU A 119 32.98 21.78 -20.96
N GLU A 120 33.72 20.76 -20.49
CA GLU A 120 34.69 20.70 -19.38
C GLU A 120 34.56 21.65 -18.17
N VAL A 121 34.41 21.03 -16.98
CA VAL A 121 35.07 21.52 -15.76
C VAL A 121 35.85 20.37 -15.12
N LYS A 122 37.17 20.55 -15.05
CA LYS A 122 38.16 19.71 -14.37
C LYS A 122 37.98 19.73 -12.85
N VAL A 123 38.06 18.52 -12.28
CA VAL A 123 38.80 18.06 -11.08
C VAL A 123 38.96 19.03 -9.89
N ALA A 124 38.44 18.61 -8.74
CA ALA A 124 39.11 18.76 -7.44
C ALA A 124 38.71 17.60 -6.52
N GLU A 125 39.63 16.63 -6.34
CA GLU A 125 39.67 15.81 -5.12
C GLU A 125 40.05 16.70 -3.93
N PRO A 126 39.54 16.38 -2.73
CA PRO A 126 40.40 16.45 -1.56
C PRO A 126 40.49 15.11 -0.83
N GLU A 127 41.66 14.98 -0.20
CA GLU A 127 42.33 13.81 0.35
C GLU A 127 41.55 13.01 1.40
N VAL A 128 41.81 11.70 1.39
CA VAL A 128 41.64 10.83 2.55
C VAL A 128 42.82 11.04 3.51
N ASP A 129 42.54 11.38 4.77
CA ASP A 129 43.43 11.03 5.88
C ASP A 129 42.63 10.72 7.15
N ALA A 130 43.07 9.69 7.84
CA ALA A 130 42.40 9.06 8.96
C ALA A 130 43.28 9.20 10.22
N THR A 131 42.82 9.89 11.26
CA THR A 131 43.42 9.76 12.61
C THR A 131 42.42 9.97 13.76
N SER A 132 42.14 8.88 14.49
CA SER A 132 42.03 8.71 15.96
C SER A 132 41.44 9.78 16.91
N GLY A 133 40.54 9.33 17.80
CA GLY A 133 40.28 9.89 19.16
C GLY A 133 38.82 9.65 19.62
N ALA A 134 38.46 8.55 20.29
CA ALA A 134 38.49 8.34 21.74
C ALA A 134 37.78 9.43 22.58
N SER A 135 36.60 9.13 23.16
CA SER A 135 36.41 8.98 24.62
C SER A 135 34.96 8.66 25.01
N GLU A 136 34.82 7.70 25.92
CA GLU A 136 33.62 7.36 26.68
C GLU A 136 33.35 8.40 27.78
N SER A 137 32.09 8.58 28.14
CA SER A 137 31.64 8.98 29.49
C SER A 137 30.23 8.46 29.71
#